data_AF-A0A377BWC6-F1
#
_entry.id   AF-A0A377BWC6-F1
#
_cell.length_a   1.000
_cell.length_b   1.000
_cell.length_c   1.000
_cell.angle_alpha   90.00
_cell.angle_beta   90.00
_cell.angle_gamma   90.00
#
_symmetry.space_group_name_H-M   'P 1'
#
loop_
_entity.id
_entity.type
_entity.pdbx_description
1 polymer ?
#
loop_
_entity_poly.entity_id
_entity_poly.type
_entity_poly.pdbx_seq_one_letter_code
_entity_poly.pdbx_strand_id
1 'polypeptide(L)'
;MNQKVPGDFAKKTLLVTTGSEAVENAVKIARAATKRSGTIAFSGAYHGRTHYTLALTGKVNPYSAGMGLMPGHVYRALYPCPLHGISEDDAIASIHRIFKNDAGAGRYRRHRD
;
A
#
# COMPACT_ATOMS: atom_id res chain seq x y z
N MET A 1 -7.56 15.80 17.15
CA MET A 1 -7.24 14.74 16.16
C MET A 1 -6.03 13.91 16.59
N ASN A 2 -4.84 14.49 16.81
CA ASN A 2 -3.61 13.75 17.17
C ASN A 2 -3.70 12.88 18.44
N GLN A 3 -4.46 13.32 19.46
CA GLN A 3 -4.64 12.57 20.72
C GLN A 3 -5.67 11.43 20.62
N LYS A 4 -6.47 11.39 19.55
CA LYS A 4 -7.55 10.40 19.38
C LYS A 4 -7.11 9.17 18.58
N VAL A 5 -6.15 9.34 17.68
CA VAL A 5 -5.57 8.23 16.89
C VAL A 5 -4.64 7.41 17.81
N PRO A 6 -4.73 6.07 17.82
CA PRO A 6 -3.93 5.22 18.71
C PRO A 6 -2.41 5.38 18.51
N GLY A 7 -1.65 5.07 19.57
CA GLY A 7 -0.19 5.14 19.63
C GLY A 7 0.30 6.16 20.66
N ASP A 8 1.15 5.76 21.60
CA ASP A 8 1.68 6.63 22.66
C ASP A 8 3.01 7.29 22.23
N PHE A 9 2.90 8.20 21.26
CA PHE A 9 4.01 9.01 20.76
C PHE A 9 3.47 10.32 20.14
N ALA A 10 4.37 11.28 19.89
CA ALA A 10 4.02 12.54 19.25
C ALA A 10 3.57 12.34 17.80
N LYS A 11 2.45 12.98 17.40
CA LYS A 11 1.83 12.84 16.07
C LYS A 11 1.53 14.20 15.46
N LYS A 12 1.48 14.25 14.12
CA LYS A 12 0.96 15.38 13.33
C LYS A 12 -0.13 14.89 12.39
N THR A 13 -1.02 15.78 11.99
CA THR A 13 -2.15 15.51 11.11
C THR A 13 -2.06 16.37 9.85
N LEU A 14 -2.33 15.77 8.69
CA LEU A 14 -2.61 16.46 7.43
C LEU A 14 -4.11 16.35 7.14
N LEU A 15 -4.75 17.46 6.77
CA LEU A 15 -6.13 17.47 6.28
C LEU A 15 -6.13 17.49 4.74
N VAL A 16 -7.02 16.69 4.17
CA VAL A 16 -7.24 16.54 2.72
C VAL A 16 -8.75 16.47 2.46
N THR A 17 -9.16 16.40 1.20
CA THR A 17 -10.58 16.49 0.83
C THR A 17 -11.22 15.11 0.75
N THR A 18 -10.54 14.12 0.18
CA THR A 18 -11.11 12.79 -0.07
C THR A 18 -10.31 11.66 0.58
N GLY A 19 -10.97 10.49 0.73
CA GLY A 19 -10.29 9.28 1.20
C GLY A 19 -9.16 8.82 0.28
N SER A 20 -9.31 8.97 -1.04
CA SER A 20 -8.24 8.63 -2.00
C SER A 20 -7.02 9.53 -1.80
N GLU A 21 -7.23 10.84 -1.59
CA GLU A 21 -6.14 11.78 -1.28
C GLU A 21 -5.46 11.45 0.06
N ALA A 22 -6.20 10.94 1.04
CA ALA A 22 -5.63 10.53 2.32
C ALA A 22 -4.65 9.38 2.12
N VAL A 23 -5.01 8.36 1.33
CA VAL A 23 -4.12 7.23 1.00
C VAL A 23 -2.93 7.68 0.15
N GLU A 24 -3.16 8.51 -0.89
CA GLU A 24 -2.10 9.10 -1.71
C GLU A 24 -1.05 9.82 -0.85
N ASN A 25 -1.50 10.67 0.07
CA ASN A 25 -0.58 11.40 0.95
C ASN A 25 0.09 10.51 1.99
N ALA A 26 -0.61 9.50 2.54
CA ALA A 26 -0.01 8.53 3.43
C ALA A 26 1.14 7.76 2.75
N VAL A 27 0.95 7.30 1.51
CA VAL A 27 2.01 6.65 0.72
C VAL A 27 3.15 7.61 0.42
N LYS A 28 2.88 8.86 0.01
CA LYS A 28 3.92 9.87 -0.21
C LYS A 28 4.76 10.12 1.04
N ILE A 29 4.13 10.25 2.21
CA ILE A 29 4.81 10.43 3.50
C ILE A 29 5.68 9.20 3.81
N ALA A 30 5.16 7.99 3.66
CA ALA A 30 5.92 6.75 3.92
C ALA A 30 7.13 6.61 2.98
N ARG A 31 6.96 6.90 1.69
CA ARG A 31 8.06 6.89 0.71
C ARG A 31 9.11 7.94 1.04
N ALA A 32 8.69 9.17 1.37
CA ALA A 32 9.59 10.25 1.74
C ALA A 32 10.38 9.96 3.03
N ALA A 33 9.74 9.33 4.03
CA ALA A 33 10.35 8.94 5.29
C ALA A 33 11.35 7.79 5.12
N THR A 34 10.99 6.76 4.35
CA THR A 34 11.79 5.53 4.21
C THR A 34 12.82 5.56 3.08
N LYS A 35 12.69 6.49 2.13
CA LYS A 35 13.46 6.55 0.87
C LYS A 35 13.31 5.30 0.01
N ARG A 36 12.13 4.68 0.04
CA ARG A 36 11.73 3.52 -0.78
C ARG A 36 10.55 3.91 -1.67
N SER A 37 10.36 3.18 -2.78
CA SER A 37 9.30 3.47 -3.76
C SER A 37 8.13 2.48 -3.77
N GLY A 38 8.39 1.21 -3.44
CA GLY A 38 7.38 0.15 -3.50
C GLY A 38 6.41 0.15 -2.32
N THR A 39 5.20 -0.38 -2.53
CA THR A 39 4.18 -0.60 -1.50
C THR A 39 3.59 -2.01 -1.61
N ILE A 40 3.05 -2.52 -0.50
CA ILE A 40 2.30 -3.79 -0.46
C ILE A 40 0.85 -3.45 -0.09
N ALA A 41 -0.10 -4.03 -0.82
CA ALA A 41 -1.53 -3.97 -0.50
C ALA A 41 -2.13 -5.39 -0.52
N PHE A 42 -3.28 -5.58 0.12
CA PHE A 42 -3.87 -6.90 0.29
C PHE A 42 -4.88 -7.26 -0.82
N SER A 43 -5.16 -8.55 -1.00
CA SER A 43 -6.23 -9.05 -1.86
C SER A 43 -7.59 -8.55 -1.39
N GLY A 44 -8.48 -8.21 -2.32
CA GLY A 44 -9.82 -7.68 -2.01
C GLY A 44 -9.85 -6.27 -1.41
N ALA A 45 -8.71 -5.61 -1.21
CA ALA A 45 -8.64 -4.26 -0.63
C ALA A 45 -9.30 -3.20 -1.52
N TYR A 46 -9.73 -2.08 -0.93
CA TYR A 46 -10.22 -0.89 -1.63
C TYR A 46 -9.60 0.37 -1.04
N HIS A 47 -8.91 1.16 -1.87
CA HIS A 47 -8.13 2.32 -1.41
C HIS A 47 -8.44 3.63 -2.13
N GLY A 48 -9.35 3.62 -3.11
CA GLY A 48 -9.73 4.80 -3.86
C GLY A 48 -9.77 4.57 -5.37
N ARG A 49 -9.94 5.66 -6.13
CA ARG A 49 -10.09 5.64 -7.58
C ARG A 49 -9.14 6.58 -8.34
N THR A 50 -8.11 7.10 -7.67
CA THR A 50 -6.96 7.68 -8.38
C THR A 50 -6.12 6.57 -9.00
N HIS A 51 -5.28 6.85 -9.98
CA HIS A 51 -4.44 5.83 -10.63
C HIS A 51 -3.64 4.99 -9.61
N TYR A 52 -2.99 5.63 -8.63
CA TYR A 52 -2.20 4.89 -7.64
C TYR A 52 -3.10 4.13 -6.66
N THR A 53 -4.23 4.70 -6.23
CA THR A 53 -5.16 3.99 -5.32
C THR A 53 -5.93 2.86 -6.01
N LEU A 54 -6.12 2.91 -7.34
CA LEU A 54 -6.59 1.77 -8.14
C LEU A 54 -5.55 0.65 -8.19
N ALA A 55 -4.25 0.97 -8.30
CA ALA A 55 -3.20 -0.04 -8.18
C ALA A 55 -3.20 -0.72 -6.79
N LEU A 56 -3.40 0.07 -5.72
CA LEU A 56 -3.52 -0.46 -4.35
C LEU A 56 -4.81 -1.30 -4.18
N THR A 57 -5.88 -0.98 -4.89
CA THR A 57 -7.16 -1.69 -4.83
C THR A 57 -7.04 -3.10 -5.42
N GLY A 58 -7.48 -4.11 -4.67
CA GLY A 58 -7.39 -5.53 -5.01
C GLY A 58 -8.52 -6.04 -5.92
N LYS A 59 -9.03 -5.20 -6.83
CA LYS A 59 -10.14 -5.51 -7.73
C LYS A 59 -10.06 -4.69 -9.02
N VAL A 60 -9.83 -5.36 -10.16
CA VAL A 60 -9.75 -4.70 -11.48
C VAL A 60 -11.14 -4.32 -11.99
N ASN A 61 -12.06 -5.28 -12.08
CA ASN A 61 -13.41 -5.04 -12.58
C ASN A 61 -14.36 -4.62 -11.42
N PRO A 62 -15.08 -3.49 -11.49
CA PRO A 62 -15.16 -2.53 -12.60
C PRO A 62 -14.22 -1.32 -12.49
N TYR A 63 -13.44 -1.20 -11.41
CA TYR A 63 -12.79 0.05 -11.05
C TYR A 63 -11.73 0.54 -12.04
N SER A 64 -10.98 -0.36 -12.68
CA SER A 64 -9.93 -0.03 -13.66
C SER A 64 -10.09 -0.78 -14.98
N ALA A 65 -11.27 -1.36 -15.23
CA ALA A 65 -11.56 -2.11 -16.45
C ALA A 65 -11.41 -1.22 -17.69
N GLY A 66 -10.71 -1.71 -18.73
CA GLY A 66 -10.53 -1.00 -19.99
C GLY A 66 -9.50 0.15 -19.98
N MET A 67 -8.86 0.44 -18.84
CA MET A 67 -7.94 1.58 -18.68
C MET A 67 -6.46 1.23 -18.89
N GLY A 68 -6.16 -0.04 -19.18
CA GLY A 68 -4.79 -0.57 -19.20
C GLY A 68 -4.25 -0.88 -17.79
N LEU A 69 -2.93 -1.05 -17.68
CA LEU A 69 -2.28 -1.35 -16.41
C LEU A 69 -2.18 -0.09 -15.54
N MET A 70 -2.50 -0.23 -14.25
CA MET A 70 -2.30 0.80 -13.25
C MET A 70 -0.80 0.91 -12.87
N PRO A 71 -0.37 1.96 -12.14
CA PRO A 71 1.04 2.12 -11.73
C PRO A 71 1.64 0.86 -11.07
N GLY A 72 2.82 0.46 -11.54
CA GLY A 72 3.59 -0.66 -11.00
C GLY A 72 4.26 -0.36 -9.65
N HIS A 73 5.09 -1.31 -9.18
CA HIS A 73 5.70 -1.31 -7.84
C HIS A 73 4.67 -1.29 -6.68
N VAL A 74 3.50 -1.88 -6.93
CA VAL A 74 2.49 -2.21 -5.94
C VAL A 74 2.35 -3.73 -5.92
N TYR A 75 2.77 -4.36 -4.82
CA TYR A 75 2.78 -5.81 -4.67
C TYR A 75 1.56 -6.29 -3.88
N ARG A 76 1.13 -7.54 -4.13
CA ARG A 76 -0.13 -8.08 -3.60
C ARG A 76 0.11 -9.17 -2.56
N ALA A 77 -0.22 -8.87 -1.30
CA ALA A 77 -0.30 -9.86 -0.23
C ALA A 77 -1.74 -10.43 -0.12
N LEU A 78 -1.89 -11.56 0.56
CA LEU A 78 -3.19 -12.17 0.85
C LEU A 78 -3.77 -11.59 2.14
N TYR A 79 -5.03 -11.16 2.12
CA TYR A 79 -5.75 -10.78 3.34
C TYR A 79 -6.17 -12.04 4.11
N PRO A 80 -5.98 -12.13 5.43
CA PRO A 80 -6.43 -13.29 6.21
C PRO A 80 -7.95 -13.39 6.18
N CYS A 81 -8.46 -14.52 5.71
CA CYS A 81 -9.88 -14.79 5.61
C CYS A 81 -10.14 -16.28 5.88
N PRO A 82 -10.17 -16.70 7.16
CA PRO A 82 -10.36 -18.11 7.52
C PRO A 82 -11.62 -18.73 6.92
N LEU A 83 -12.70 -17.93 6.81
CA LEU A 83 -13.95 -18.33 6.18
C LEU A 83 -13.76 -18.82 4.73
N HIS A 84 -12.78 -18.27 4.01
CA HIS A 84 -12.46 -18.64 2.62
C HIS A 84 -11.10 -19.34 2.52
N GLY A 85 -10.61 -19.95 3.61
CA GLY A 85 -9.42 -20.80 3.60
C GLY A 85 -8.09 -20.06 3.53
N ILE A 86 -8.04 -18.77 3.86
CA ILE A 86 -6.77 -18.03 4.00
C ILE A 86 -6.49 -17.82 5.49
N SER A 87 -5.51 -18.56 6.02
CA SER A 87 -5.07 -18.40 7.40
C SER A 87 -4.26 -17.12 7.61
N GLU A 88 -3.99 -16.77 8.87
CA GLU A 88 -3.06 -15.69 9.20
C GLU A 88 -1.63 -16.02 8.75
N ASP A 89 -1.21 -17.29 8.88
CA ASP A 89 0.09 -17.75 8.41
C ASP A 89 0.23 -17.61 6.89
N ASP A 90 -0.82 -17.92 6.12
CA ASP A 90 -0.83 -17.71 4.67
C ASP A 90 -0.65 -16.24 4.30
N ALA A 91 -1.33 -15.34 5.04
CA ALA A 91 -1.22 -13.91 4.85
C ALA A 91 0.22 -13.42 5.10
N ILE A 92 0.84 -13.83 6.21
CA ILE A 92 2.22 -13.47 6.54
C ILE A 92 3.20 -14.08 5.53
N ALA A 93 3.05 -15.36 5.18
CA ALA A 93 3.88 -16.04 4.19
C ALA A 93 3.83 -15.33 2.83
N SER A 94 2.67 -14.78 2.44
CA SER A 94 2.53 -14.01 1.19
C SER A 94 3.35 -12.72 1.17
N ILE A 95 3.54 -12.05 2.31
CA ILE A 95 4.40 -10.88 2.44
C ILE A 95 5.87 -11.28 2.29
N HIS A 96 6.29 -12.36 2.97
CA HIS A 96 7.65 -12.88 2.83
C HIS A 96 7.96 -13.32 1.39
N ARG A 97 6.96 -13.85 0.67
CA ARG A 97 7.08 -14.19 -0.74
C ARG A 97 7.42 -12.97 -1.60
N ILE A 98 6.78 -11.83 -1.36
CA ILE A 98 7.08 -10.56 -2.04
C ILE A 98 8.52 -10.12 -1.77
N PHE A 99 8.96 -10.17 -0.51
CA PHE A 99 10.34 -9.79 -0.16
C PHE A 99 11.39 -10.69 -0.81
N LYS A 100 11.07 -11.98 -0.97
CA LYS A 100 11.99 -12.94 -1.60
C LYS A 100 12.09 -12.76 -3.10
N ASN A 101 10.99 -12.41 -3.78
CA ASN A 101 10.88 -12.54 -5.23
C ASN A 101 10.82 -11.20 -5.97
N ASP A 102 10.13 -10.19 -5.40
CA ASP A 102 9.66 -9.04 -6.19
C ASP A 102 10.21 -7.70 -5.68
N ALA A 103 10.39 -7.56 -4.37
CA ALA A 103 10.86 -6.33 -3.75
C ALA A 103 12.37 -6.38 -3.49
N GLY A 104 13.17 -5.77 -4.37
CA GLY A 104 14.62 -5.66 -4.18
C GLY A 104 14.97 -4.93 -2.87
N ALA A 105 15.87 -5.51 -2.06
CA ALA A 105 16.29 -4.99 -0.76
C ALA A 105 17.12 -3.68 -0.81
N GLY A 106 17.28 -3.08 -1.99
CA GLY A 106 18.16 -1.93 -2.22
C GLY A 106 17.57 -0.62 -1.72
N ARG A 107 18.30 0.08 -0.84
CA ARG A 107 18.09 1.53 -0.63
C ARG A 107 18.51 2.24 -1.92
N TYR A 108 17.65 3.09 -2.48
CA TYR A 108 18.06 4.00 -3.55
C TYR A 108 19.10 4.98 -2.99
N ARG A 109 20.39 4.71 -3.20
CA ARG A 109 21.47 5.66 -2.90
C ARG A 109 21.32 6.82 -3.89
N ARG A 110 20.99 8.01 -3.39
CA ARG A 110 21.16 9.23 -4.19
C ARG A 110 22.66 9.42 -4.42
N HIS A 111 23.09 9.40 -5.68
CA HIS A 111 24.24 10.20 -6.09
C HIS A 111 23.93 11.64 -5.66
N ARG A 112 24.75 12.19 -4.78
CA ARG A 112 24.73 13.62 -4.49
C ARG A 112 25.56 14.28 -5.57
N ASP A 113 24.93 15.15 -6.33
CA ASP A 113 25.58 16.34 -6.88
C ASP A 113 25.26 17.51 -5.92
#